data_AF-A0A536BUW6-F1
#
_entry.id   AF-A0A536BUW6-F1
#
_cell.length_a   1.000
_cell.length_b   1.000
_cell.length_c   1.000
_cell.angle_alpha   90.00
_cell.angle_beta   90.00
_cell.angle_gamma   90.00
#
_symmetry.space_group_name_H-M   'P 1'
#
loop_
_entity.id
_entity.type
_entity.pdbx_description
1 polymer ?
#
loop_
_entity_poly.entity_id
_entity_poly.type
_entity_poly.pdbx_seq_one_letter_code
_entity_poly.pdbx_strand_id
1 'polypeptide(L)'
;MSLELHSPDGKGGLERKPILERDHRALLRSPRWGAALPGQRLPRLGNPEMNPTSAVLGVFFWLGLAAATFVLLLVGYGTGFWH
;
A
#
# COMPACT_ATOMS: atom_id res chain seq x y z
N MET A 1 12.86 -8.66 5.87
CA MET A 1 12.51 -9.37 7.13
C MET A 1 11.01 -9.64 7.12
N SER A 2 10.58 -10.90 7.09
CA SER A 2 9.18 -11.32 7.13
C SER A 2 8.86 -11.94 8.50
N LEU A 3 7.84 -11.42 9.18
CA LEU A 3 7.33 -12.00 10.42
C LEU A 3 6.40 -13.17 10.08
N GLU A 4 6.90 -14.41 10.15
CA GLU A 4 6.08 -15.62 10.08
C GLU A 4 5.67 -16.01 11.51
N LEU A 5 4.37 -16.01 11.80
CA LEU A 5 3.83 -16.33 13.12
C LEU A 5 3.72 -17.86 13.26
N HIS A 6 4.67 -18.46 13.97
CA HIS A 6 4.62 -19.89 14.31
C HIS A 6 3.77 -20.10 15.56
N SER A 7 2.80 -21.02 15.50
CA SER A 7 2.05 -21.49 16.66
C SER A 7 2.49 -22.92 17.00
N PRO A 8 2.60 -23.30 18.28
CA PRO A 8 2.95 -24.65 18.68
C PRO A 8 1.86 -25.66 18.27
N ASP A 9 2.27 -26.80 17.72
CA ASP A 9 1.42 -27.87 17.17
C ASP A 9 0.82 -28.82 18.24
N GLY A 10 1.02 -28.52 19.52
CA GLY A 10 0.57 -29.36 20.65
C GLY A 10 1.35 -30.67 20.85
N LYS A 11 2.35 -30.97 20.01
CA LYS A 11 3.27 -32.12 20.11
C LYS A 11 4.75 -31.72 20.17
N GLY A 12 5.05 -30.43 20.17
CA GLY A 12 6.39 -29.87 20.31
C GLY A 12 7.05 -29.45 18.98
N GLY A 13 6.33 -29.53 17.86
CA GLY A 13 6.72 -28.98 16.57
C GLY A 13 6.08 -27.61 16.29
N LEU A 14 6.62 -26.91 15.30
CA LEU A 14 6.07 -25.66 14.77
C LEU A 14 5.47 -25.96 13.39
N GLU A 15 4.14 -25.96 13.27
CA GLU A 15 3.49 -26.07 11.97
C GLU A 15 3.38 -24.70 11.29
N ARG A 16 3.77 -24.63 10.02
CA ARG A 16 3.63 -23.44 9.19
C ARG A 16 2.16 -23.31 8.78
N LYS A 17 1.41 -22.49 9.51
CA LYS A 17 0.04 -22.16 9.11
C LYS A 17 0.11 -21.19 7.92
N PRO A 18 -0.39 -21.54 6.72
CA PRO A 18 -0.46 -20.58 5.63
C PRO A 18 -1.42 -19.47 6.07
N ILE A 19 -0.90 -18.25 6.21
CA ILE A 19 -1.70 -17.08 6.54
C ILE A 19 -2.59 -16.80 5.33
N LEU A 20 -3.82 -17.32 5.37
CA LEU A 20 -4.84 -17.10 4.34
C LEU A 20 -5.61 -15.79 4.55
N GLU A 21 -5.21 -14.97 5.53
CA GLU A 21 -5.89 -13.73 5.85
C GLU A 21 -5.23 -12.55 5.11
N ARG A 22 -5.86 -12.16 4.00
CA ARG A 22 -5.46 -11.04 3.14
C ARG A 22 -5.60 -9.67 3.80
N ASP A 23 -6.32 -9.59 4.93
CA ASP A 23 -6.60 -8.35 5.65
C ASP A 23 -6.30 -8.47 7.15
N HIS A 24 -5.03 -8.25 7.50
CA HIS A 24 -4.56 -8.23 8.90
C HIS A 24 -5.31 -7.21 9.78
N ARG A 25 -6.00 -6.22 9.18
CA ARG A 25 -6.79 -5.21 9.92
C ARG A 25 -8.06 -5.79 10.53
N ALA A 26 -8.58 -6.88 9.98
CA ALA A 26 -9.75 -7.57 10.53
C ALA A 26 -9.44 -8.20 11.90
N LEU A 27 -8.20 -8.63 12.13
CA LEU A 27 -7.75 -9.24 13.38
C LEU A 27 -7.60 -8.23 14.53
N LEU A 28 -7.44 -6.94 14.22
CA LEU A 28 -7.40 -5.86 15.21
C LEU A 28 -8.80 -5.46 15.73
N ARG A 29 -9.87 -6.00 15.15
CA ARG A 29 -11.24 -5.77 15.62
C ARG A 29 -11.53 -6.71 16.79
N SER A 30 -11.10 -6.33 18.00
CA SER A 30 -11.53 -7.07 19.19
C SER A 30 -13.06 -6.96 19.33
N PRO A 31 -13.81 -8.07 19.46
CA PRO A 31 -15.27 -8.02 19.66
C PRO A 31 -15.66 -7.18 20.88
N ARG A 32 -14.79 -7.15 21.89
CA ARG A 32 -14.94 -6.38 23.12
C ARG A 32 -15.06 -4.87 22.88
N TRP A 33 -14.33 -4.35 21.90
CA TRP A 33 -14.37 -2.92 21.56
C TRP A 33 -15.58 -2.54 20.71
N GLY A 34 -16.15 -3.46 19.91
CA GLY A 34 -17.35 -3.20 19.12
C GLY A 34 -18.67 -3.43 19.85
N ALA A 35 -18.67 -4.29 20.88
CA ALA A 35 -19.86 -4.69 21.62
C ALA A 35 -20.51 -3.56 22.44
N ALA A 36 -19.75 -2.52 22.79
CA ALA A 36 -20.26 -1.36 23.53
C ALA A 36 -20.83 -0.25 22.63
N LEU A 37 -20.73 -0.37 21.30
CA LEU A 37 -21.25 0.64 20.37
C LEU A 37 -22.67 0.31 19.89
N PRO A 38 -23.51 1.33 19.61
CA PRO A 38 -24.81 1.14 18.98
C PRO A 38 -24.65 0.39 17.65
N GLY A 39 -25.29 -0.77 17.52
CA GLY A 39 -25.18 -1.62 16.32
C GLY A 39 -24.01 -2.62 16.31
N GLN A 40 -23.31 -2.81 17.45
CA GLN A 40 -22.28 -3.84 17.67
C GLN A 40 -21.14 -3.89 16.64
N ARG A 41 -20.91 -2.81 15.89
CA ARG A 41 -19.90 -2.76 14.83
C ARG A 41 -18.93 -1.62 15.08
N LEU A 42 -17.64 -1.94 15.11
CA LEU A 42 -16.60 -0.91 15.13
C LEU A 42 -16.73 0.00 13.89
N PRO A 43 -16.72 1.33 14.04
CA PRO A 43 -16.72 2.24 12.92
C PRO A 43 -15.48 1.98 12.08
N ARG A 44 -15.62 2.15 10.76
CA ARG A 44 -14.51 1.96 9.82
C ARG A 44 -13.48 3.04 10.11
N LEU A 45 -12.42 2.72 10.86
CA LEU A 45 -11.25 3.56 11.04
C LEU A 45 -10.57 3.70 9.67
N GLY A 46 -10.97 4.72 8.91
CA GLY A 46 -10.17 5.22 7.80
C GLY A 46 -8.86 5.76 8.35
N ASN A 47 -7.74 5.50 7.66
CA ASN A 47 -6.46 6.12 7.99
C ASN A 47 -6.40 7.47 7.26
N PRO A 48 -6.64 8.61 7.94
CA PRO A 48 -6.60 9.93 7.30
C PRO A 48 -5.18 10.31 6.84
N GLU A 49 -4.14 9.68 7.39
CA GLU A 49 -2.74 9.93 7.03
C GLU A 49 -2.31 9.16 5.77
N MET A 50 -3.04 8.11 5.39
CA MET A 50 -2.91 7.49 4.07
C MET A 50 -3.70 8.32 3.08
N ASN A 51 -3.05 9.33 2.52
CA ASN A 51 -3.53 10.03 1.34
C ASN A 51 -2.86 9.39 0.11
N PRO A 52 -3.39 8.25 -0.40
CA PRO A 52 -2.74 7.55 -1.50
C PRO A 52 -2.64 8.50 -2.69
N THR A 53 -1.42 8.76 -3.15
CA THR A 53 -1.19 9.53 -4.38
C THR A 53 -2.02 8.90 -5.49
N SER A 54 -2.89 9.69 -6.11
CA SER A 54 -3.79 9.13 -7.13
C SER A 54 -2.95 8.55 -8.27
N ALA A 55 -3.23 7.31 -8.65
CA ALA A 55 -2.51 6.63 -9.72
C ALA A 55 -2.60 7.42 -11.04
N VAL A 56 -3.75 8.02 -11.30
CA VAL A 56 -4.01 8.86 -12.48
C VAL A 56 -3.09 10.07 -12.51
N LEU A 57 -2.99 10.82 -11.40
CA LEU A 57 -2.09 11.98 -11.30
C LEU A 57 -0.62 11.55 -11.45
N GLY A 58 -0.25 10.40 -10.89
CA GLY A 58 1.09 9.83 -11.07
C GLY A 58 1.40 9.52 -12.55
N VAL A 59 0.47 8.92 -13.28
CA VAL A 59 0.64 8.62 -14.71
C VAL A 59 0.81 9.90 -15.52
N PHE A 60 -0.04 10.91 -15.31
CA PHE A 60 0.08 12.19 -16.03
C PHE A 60 1.38 12.92 -15.71
N PHE A 61 1.82 12.88 -14.46
CA PHE A 61 3.10 13.47 -14.06
C PHE A 61 4.27 12.85 -14.84
N TRP A 62 4.34 11.51 -14.91
CA TRP A 62 5.41 10.83 -15.63
C TRP A 62 5.34 11.05 -17.14
N LEU A 63 4.15 11.03 -17.74
CA LEU A 63 3.97 11.34 -19.16
C LEU A 63 4.41 12.76 -19.49
N GLY A 64 4.04 13.74 -18.66
CA GLY A 64 4.46 15.13 -18.81
C GLY A 64 5.98 15.28 -18.71
N LEU A 65 6.60 14.63 -17.73
CA LEU A 65 8.06 14.65 -17.57
C LEU A 65 8.78 14.02 -18.76
N ALA A 66 8.28 12.90 -19.28
CA ALA A 66 8.84 12.25 -20.46
C ALA A 66 8.74 13.15 -21.70
N ALA A 67 7.59 13.77 -21.94
CA ALA A 67 7.38 14.70 -23.05
C ALA A 67 8.28 15.94 -22.95
N ALA A 68 8.38 16.55 -21.78
CA ALA A 68 9.24 17.71 -21.56
C ALA A 68 10.71 17.39 -21.81
N THR A 69 11.19 16.24 -21.32
CA THR A 69 12.55 15.78 -21.54
C THR A 69 12.82 15.54 -23.03
N PHE A 70 11.87 14.90 -23.73
CA PHE A 70 11.99 14.66 -25.16
C PHE A 70 12.11 15.97 -25.96
N VAL A 71 11.29 16.98 -25.65
CA VAL A 71 11.37 18.31 -26.29
C VAL A 71 12.70 18.99 -26.02
N LEU A 72 13.21 18.93 -24.78
CA LEU A 72 14.52 19.47 -24.41
C LEU A 72 15.65 18.84 -25.23
N LEU A 73 15.61 17.53 -25.43
CA LEU A 73 16.57 16.81 -26.26
C LEU A 73 16.46 17.27 -27.72
N LEU A 74 15.25 17.28 -28.28
CA LEU A 74 15.00 17.71 -29.66
C LEU A 74 15.52 19.13 -29.92
N VAL A 75 15.21 20.06 -29.02
CA VAL A 75 15.67 21.44 -29.13
C VAL A 75 17.18 21.49 -29.06
N GLY A 76 17.80 20.95 -28.01
CA GLY A 76 19.23 21.12 -27.84
C GLY A 76 20.08 20.41 -28.90
N TYR A 77 19.65 19.26 -29.42
CA TYR A 77 20.30 18.61 -30.56
C TYR A 77 19.97 19.29 -31.89
N GLY A 78 18.74 19.78 -32.07
CA GLY A 78 18.30 20.44 -33.30
C GLY A 78 18.89 21.85 -33.48
N THR A 79 19.18 22.56 -32.40
CA THR A 79 19.79 23.89 -32.44
C THR A 79 21.32 23.86 -32.35
N GLY A 80 21.92 22.69 -32.14
CA GLY A 80 23.36 22.56 -31.93
C GLY A 80 23.86 23.12 -30.60
N PHE A 81 22.97 23.38 -29.62
CA PHE A 81 23.35 23.87 -28.29
C PHE A 81 24.32 22.94 -27.55
N TRP A 82 24.20 21.63 -27.79
CA TRP A 82 25.04 20.60 -27.17
C TRP A 82 26.31 20.25 -27.97
N HIS A 83 26.58 20.96 -29.08
CA HIS A 83 27.78 20.80 -29.90
C HIS A 83 28.77 21.93 -29.65
#